data_AF-A0A4Q4CP04-F1
#
_entry.id   AF-A0A4Q4CP04-F1
#
_cell.length_a   1.000
_cell.length_b   1.000
_cell.length_c   1.000
_cell.angle_alpha   90.00
_cell.angle_beta   90.00
_cell.angle_gamma   90.00
#
_symmetry.space_group_name_H-M   'P 1'
#
loop_
_entity.id
_entity.type
_entity.pdbx_description
1 polymer ?
#
loop_
_entity_poly.entity_id
_entity_poly.type
_entity_poly.pdbx_seq_one_letter_code
_entity_poly.pdbx_strand_id
1 'polypeptide(L)'
;MSHTHEAGWAHASGALRGPSWLRQPSDPNALVGHLWSQTARKVDGELHVGGLAVPALVADVNTPAYVLDEADFRARARAFRDAFS
;
A
#
# COMPACT_ATOMS: atom_id res chain seq x y z
N MET A 1 -9.65 -45.36 -22.82
CA MET A 1 -8.55 -44.62 -22.17
C MET A 1 -9.00 -43.18 -22.06
N SER A 2 -9.44 -42.76 -20.88
CA SER A 2 -9.86 -41.37 -20.67
C SER A 2 -8.59 -40.53 -20.56
N HIS A 3 -8.34 -39.67 -21.54
CA HIS A 3 -7.33 -38.64 -21.41
C HIS A 3 -7.80 -37.69 -20.30
N THR A 4 -7.19 -37.80 -19.13
CA THR A 4 -7.26 -36.75 -18.13
C THR A 4 -6.56 -35.53 -18.72
N HIS A 5 -7.35 -34.53 -19.12
CA HIS A 5 -6.81 -33.26 -19.61
C HIS A 5 -6.00 -32.60 -18.49
N GLU A 6 -4.77 -32.17 -18.78
CA GLU A 6 -3.80 -31.73 -17.77
C GLU A 6 -4.24 -30.47 -16.98
N ALA A 7 -5.27 -29.77 -17.47
CA ALA A 7 -5.90 -28.64 -16.78
C ALA A 7 -7.10 -29.03 -15.88
N GLY A 8 -7.32 -30.31 -15.56
CA GLY A 8 -8.45 -30.75 -14.74
C GLY A 8 -8.57 -30.02 -13.39
N TRP A 9 -7.42 -29.66 -12.79
CA TRP A 9 -7.36 -28.87 -11.56
C TRP A 9 -7.89 -27.43 -11.74
N ALA A 10 -7.68 -26.82 -12.91
CA ALA A 10 -8.13 -25.46 -13.23
C ALA A 10 -9.64 -25.37 -13.52
N HIS A 11 -10.29 -26.50 -13.84
CA HIS A 11 -11.73 -26.60 -14.04
C HIS A 11 -12.51 -27.05 -12.80
N ALA A 12 -11.82 -27.38 -11.70
CA ALA A 12 -12.47 -27.69 -10.44
C ALA A 12 -13.21 -26.46 -9.91
N SER A 13 -14.42 -26.67 -9.37
CA SER A 13 -15.21 -25.59 -8.80
C SER A 13 -14.42 -24.88 -7.70
N GLY A 14 -14.07 -23.61 -7.91
CA GLY A 14 -13.28 -22.82 -6.96
C GLY A 14 -11.80 -22.66 -7.31
N ALA A 15 -11.26 -23.38 -8.31
CA ALA A 15 -9.85 -23.31 -8.70
C ALA A 15 -9.37 -21.92 -9.16
N LEU A 16 -10.31 -21.07 -9.59
CA LEU A 16 -10.07 -19.68 -9.98
C LEU A 16 -10.60 -18.66 -8.95
N ARG A 17 -11.09 -19.11 -7.79
CA ARG A 17 -11.45 -18.17 -6.72
C ARG A 17 -10.16 -17.73 -6.02
N GLY A 18 -10.03 -16.43 -5.79
CA GLY A 18 -8.93 -15.87 -5.00
C GLY A 18 -8.88 -16.50 -3.60
N PRO A 19 -7.76 -16.30 -2.88
CA PRO A 19 -7.59 -16.86 -1.54
C PRO A 19 -8.78 -16.52 -0.64
N SER A 20 -9.20 -17.46 0.22
CA SER A 20 -10.38 -17.29 1.07
C SER A 20 -10.30 -16.10 2.03
N TRP A 21 -9.09 -15.62 2.32
CA TRP A 21 -8.81 -14.44 3.14
C TRP A 21 -8.88 -13.12 2.36
N LEU A 22 -8.83 -13.15 1.03
CA LEU A 22 -8.83 -11.95 0.20
C LEU A 22 -10.25 -11.40 0.10
N ARG A 23 -10.43 -10.19 0.64
CA ARG A 23 -11.69 -9.45 0.51
C ARG A 23 -11.47 -8.21 -0.33
N GLN A 24 -12.49 -7.86 -1.12
CA GLN A 24 -12.51 -6.58 -1.82
C GLN A 24 -12.49 -5.46 -0.78
N PRO A 25 -11.59 -4.46 -0.93
CA PRO A 25 -11.63 -3.26 -0.11
C PRO A 25 -12.97 -2.54 -0.23
N SER A 26 -13.52 -2.03 0.86
CA SER A 26 -14.70 -1.17 0.83
C SER A 26 -14.45 0.15 0.11
N ASP A 27 -13.21 0.64 0.20
CA ASP A 27 -12.73 1.81 -0.53
C ASP A 27 -11.28 1.58 -0.99
N PRO A 28 -11.02 1.44 -2.31
CA PRO A 28 -9.67 1.27 -2.83
C PRO A 28 -8.82 2.54 -2.73
N ASN A 29 -9.42 3.71 -2.49
CA ASN A 29 -8.71 4.99 -2.33
C ASN A 29 -8.35 5.31 -0.88
N ALA A 30 -8.85 4.53 0.09
CA ALA A 30 -8.56 4.75 1.50
C ALA A 30 -7.08 4.52 1.81
N LEU A 31 -6.48 5.43 2.58
CA LEU A 31 -5.13 5.24 3.08
C LEU A 31 -5.14 4.28 4.27
N VAL A 32 -4.44 3.16 4.13
CA VAL A 32 -4.27 2.20 5.20
C VAL A 32 -3.17 2.69 6.15
N GLY A 33 -3.56 3.19 7.33
CA GLY A 33 -2.66 3.94 8.22
C GLY A 33 -1.36 3.23 8.63
N HIS A 34 -1.30 1.89 8.66
CA HIS A 34 -0.07 1.16 8.99
C HIS A 34 0.91 1.00 7.81
N LEU A 35 0.46 1.23 6.58
CA LEU A 35 1.28 1.13 5.36
C LEU A 35 1.89 2.46 4.95
N TRP A 36 1.25 3.58 5.30
CA TRP A 36 1.68 4.93 4.94
C TRP A 36 2.42 5.63 6.08
N SER A 37 3.20 6.64 5.76
CA SER A 37 3.82 7.53 6.76
C SER A 37 2.75 8.19 7.62
N GLN A 38 3.05 8.46 8.90
CA GLN A 38 2.09 8.99 9.87
C GLN A 38 1.43 10.32 9.46
N THR A 39 2.08 11.14 8.61
CA THR A 39 1.53 12.42 8.15
C THR A 39 0.75 12.30 6.84
N ALA A 40 0.71 11.11 6.23
CA ALA A 40 0.04 10.88 4.96
C ALA A 40 -1.47 11.05 5.12
N ARG A 41 -2.06 11.90 4.28
CA ARG A 41 -3.51 12.14 4.27
C ARG A 41 -3.99 12.46 2.87
N LYS A 42 -5.26 12.19 2.61
CA LYS A 42 -5.94 12.69 1.42
C LYS A 42 -6.71 13.97 1.76
N VAL A 43 -6.56 14.99 0.93
CA VAL A 43 -7.36 16.23 0.97
C VAL A 43 -7.98 16.37 -0.42
N ASP A 44 -9.31 16.35 -0.49
CA ASP A 44 -10.06 16.45 -1.76
C ASP A 44 -9.57 15.48 -2.86
N GLY A 45 -9.13 14.28 -2.44
CA GLY A 45 -8.62 13.22 -3.33
C GLY A 45 -7.11 13.23 -3.56
N GLU A 46 -6.44 14.36 -3.32
CA GLU A 46 -4.99 14.51 -3.47
C GLU A 46 -4.24 13.93 -2.27
N LEU A 47 -3.14 13.21 -2.55
CA LEU A 47 -2.26 12.69 -1.51
C LEU A 47 -1.32 13.80 -1.03
N HIS A 48 -1.29 14.01 0.27
CA HIS A 48 -0.31 14.83 0.96
C HIS A 48 0.61 13.96 1.80
N VAL A 49 1.92 14.26 1.76
CA VAL A 49 2.96 13.61 2.59
C VAL A 49 3.87 14.70 3.17
N GLY A 50 4.13 14.67 4.47
CA GLY A 50 4.92 15.71 5.14
C GLY A 50 4.26 17.09 5.06
N GLY A 51 2.94 17.16 4.86
CA GLY A 51 2.20 18.40 4.64
C GLY A 51 2.18 18.92 3.19
N LEU A 52 2.98 18.35 2.28
CA LEU A 52 3.06 18.77 0.88
C LEU A 52 2.14 17.92 -0.01
N ALA A 53 1.45 18.55 -0.95
CA ALA A 53 0.70 17.85 -1.98
C ALA A 53 1.67 17.16 -2.95
N VAL A 54 1.46 15.87 -3.25
CA VAL A 54 2.32 15.11 -4.16
C VAL A 54 2.40 15.72 -5.57
N PRO A 55 1.32 16.26 -6.17
CA PRO A 55 1.42 16.95 -7.46
C PRO A 55 2.37 18.15 -7.45
N ALA A 56 2.39 18.93 -6.37
CA ALA A 56 3.30 20.06 -6.21
C ALA A 56 4.75 19.58 -6.10
N LEU A 57 5.01 18.54 -5.30
CA LEU A 57 6.32 17.88 -5.23
C LEU A 57 6.80 17.43 -6.61
N VAL A 58 5.96 16.76 -7.39
CA VAL A 58 6.31 16.28 -8.75
C VAL A 58 6.59 17.44 -9.71
N ALA A 59 5.86 18.55 -9.61
CA ALA A 59 6.13 19.73 -10.43
C ALA A 59 7.55 20.29 -10.17
N ASP A 60 8.02 20.21 -8.92
CA ASP A 60 9.32 20.75 -8.52
C ASP A 60 10.48 19.78 -8.79
N VAL A 61 10.31 18.47 -8.50
CA VAL A 61 11.40 17.49 -8.55
C VAL A 61 11.33 16.49 -9.71
N ASN A 62 10.25 16.53 -10.50
CA ASN A 62 9.93 15.57 -11.56
C ASN A 62 9.78 14.12 -11.05
N THR A 63 9.60 13.16 -11.95
CA THR A 63 9.44 11.73 -11.65
C THR A 63 10.47 10.87 -12.40
N PRO A 64 10.89 9.73 -11.83
CA PRO A 64 10.48 9.16 -10.54
C PRO A 64 11.13 9.85 -9.34
N ALA A 65 10.43 9.90 -8.21
CA ALA A 65 10.91 10.49 -6.96
C ALA A 65 10.65 9.59 -5.76
N TYR A 66 11.63 9.49 -4.86
CA TYR A 66 11.44 8.94 -3.52
C TYR A 66 11.18 10.08 -2.55
N VAL A 67 10.01 10.07 -1.92
CA VAL A 67 9.61 11.07 -0.92
C VAL A 67 9.70 10.44 0.46
N LEU A 68 10.55 10.98 1.33
CA LEU A 68 10.70 10.52 2.71
C LEU A 68 10.08 11.53 3.68
N ASP A 69 9.10 11.08 4.45
CA ASP A 69 8.53 11.87 5.54
C ASP A 69 9.50 11.89 6.74
N GLU A 70 10.17 13.02 6.94
CA GLU A 70 11.14 13.20 8.02
C GLU A 70 10.52 13.04 9.42
N ALA A 71 9.27 13.49 9.60
CA ALA A 71 8.60 13.40 10.90
C ALA A 71 8.33 11.94 11.27
N ASP A 72 7.82 11.15 10.33
CA ASP A 72 7.63 9.70 10.48
C ASP A 72 8.95 8.97 10.71
N PHE A 73 9.97 9.24 9.88
CA PHE A 73 11.26 8.58 9.96
C PHE A 73 11.91 8.79 11.32
N ARG A 74 11.96 10.04 11.79
CA ARG A 74 12.54 10.36 13.11
C ARG A 74 11.69 9.82 14.26
N ALA A 75 10.36 9.77 14.12
CA ALA A 75 9.49 9.18 15.13
C ALA A 75 9.77 7.68 15.31
N ARG A 76 9.90 6.94 14.21
CA ARG A 76 10.24 5.50 14.24
C ARG A 76 11.64 5.25 14.81
N ALA A 77 12.62 6.06 14.45
CA ALA A 77 13.97 5.94 15.00
C ALA A 77 14.00 6.16 16.52
N ARG A 78 13.27 7.17 17.03
CA ARG A 78 13.12 7.40 18.47
C ARG A 78 12.39 6.24 19.17
N ALA A 79 11.27 5.79 18.60
CA ALA A 79 10.51 4.68 19.16
C ALA A 79 11.35 3.41 19.28
N PHE A 80 12.19 3.13 18.28
CA PHE A 80 13.13 2.01 18.35
C PHE A 80 14.13 2.21 19.49
N ARG A 81 14.83 3.34 19.56
CA ARG A 81 15.79 3.63 20.65
C ARG A 81 15.13 3.45 22.02
N ASP A 82 13.97 4.06 22.23
CA ASP A 82 13.28 4.10 23.53
C ASP A 82 12.76 2.71 23.94
N ALA A 83 12.49 1.81 22.99
CA ALA A 83 12.08 0.43 23.27
C ALA A 83 13.24 -0.47 23.74
N PHE A 84 14.50 -0.06 23.55
CA PHE A 84 15.69 -0.87 23.83
C PHE A 84 16.72 -0.17 24.74
N SER A 85 16.36 0.96 25.36
CA SER A 85 17.15 1.66 26.38
C SER A 85 16.56 1.45 27.76
#